data_AF-A0A1Z4N328-F1
#
_entry.id   AF-A0A1Z4N328-F1
#
_cell.length_a   1.000
_cell.length_b   1.000
_cell.length_c   1.000
_cell.angle_alpha   90.00
_cell.angle_beta   90.00
_cell.angle_gamma   90.00
#
_symmetry.space_group_name_H-M   'P 1'
#
loop_
_entity.id
_entity.type
_entity.pdbx_description
1 polymer ?
#
loop_
_entity_poly.entity_id
_entity_poly.type
_entity_poly.pdbx_seq_one_letter_code
_entity_poly.pdbx_strand_id
1 'polypeptide(L)'
;MTGQQLRQLLLEKWGRSYDVQLRRSQGKIFLQVMWKYVEQASFPLSEEEYQAHLDSIANYLNALGGTTQVQTFITQTRDRPRLGKAVSIPLDLGERSSEWIL
;
A
#
# COMPACT_ATOMS: atom_id res chain seq x y z
N MET A 1 -5.46 7.57 -7.42
CA MET A 1 -5.84 6.16 -7.26
C MET A 1 -6.84 6.05 -6.11
N THR A 2 -7.91 5.28 -6.26
CA THR A 2 -8.89 4.99 -5.20
C THR A 2 -8.51 3.74 -4.41
N GLY A 3 -9.14 3.49 -3.25
CA GLY A 3 -8.92 2.24 -2.50
C GLY A 3 -9.29 1.00 -3.34
N GLN A 4 -10.36 1.08 -4.13
CA GLN A 4 -10.75 0.00 -5.04
C GLN A 4 -9.69 -0.28 -6.12
N GLN A 5 -9.08 0.76 -6.71
CA GLN A 5 -8.00 0.58 -7.67
C GLN A 5 -6.76 -0.03 -7.02
N LEU A 6 -6.44 0.36 -5.78
CA LEU A 6 -5.36 -0.26 -5.01
C LEU A 6 -5.65 -1.76 -4.76
N ARG A 7 -6.87 -2.10 -4.34
CA ARG A 7 -7.29 -3.50 -4.17
C ARG A 7 -7.10 -4.31 -5.46
N GLN A 8 -7.58 -3.77 -6.57
CA GLN A 8 -7.49 -4.40 -7.88
C GLN A 8 -6.03 -4.65 -8.27
N LEU A 9 -5.15 -3.66 -8.05
CA LEU A 9 -3.71 -3.80 -8.32
C LEU A 9 -3.07 -4.95 -7.52
N LEU A 10 -3.43 -5.11 -6.24
CA LEU A 10 -2.95 -6.22 -5.39
C LEU A 10 -3.46 -7.58 -5.89
N LEU A 11 -4.75 -7.64 -6.23
CA LEU A 11 -5.40 -8.83 -6.77
C LEU A 11 -4.80 -9.26 -8.11
N GLU A 12 -4.62 -8.34 -9.05
CA GLU A 12 -4.03 -8.64 -10.36
C GLU A 12 -2.58 -9.10 -10.22
N LYS A 13 -1.81 -8.49 -9.32
CA LYS A 13 -0.40 -8.84 -9.15
C LYS A 13 -0.18 -10.20 -8.47
N TRP A 14 -0.91 -10.45 -7.38
CA TRP A 14 -0.60 -11.55 -6.47
C TRP A 14 -1.79 -12.47 -6.17
N GLY A 15 -2.97 -12.21 -6.76
CA GLY A 15 -4.16 -13.05 -6.64
C GLY A 15 -4.85 -12.99 -5.27
N ARG A 16 -4.51 -12.00 -4.42
CA ARG A 16 -5.04 -11.86 -3.06
C ARG A 16 -5.21 -10.40 -2.66
N SER A 17 -6.20 -10.14 -1.80
CA SER A 17 -6.47 -8.82 -1.22
C SER A 17 -5.59 -8.58 0.01
N TYR A 18 -4.30 -8.32 -0.21
CA TYR A 18 -3.34 -8.09 0.89
C TYR A 18 -3.67 -6.84 1.71
N ASP A 19 -3.32 -6.89 2.99
CA ASP A 19 -3.21 -5.69 3.83
C ASP A 19 -2.01 -4.83 3.39
N VAL A 20 -2.14 -3.54 3.60
CA VAL A 20 -1.12 -2.54 3.28
C VAL A 20 -0.96 -1.56 4.43
N GLN A 21 0.27 -1.15 4.71
CA GLN A 21 0.57 -0.25 5.82
C GLN A 21 1.54 0.83 5.37
N LEU A 22 1.32 2.06 5.81
CA LEU A 22 2.31 3.12 5.68
C LEU A 22 3.24 3.10 6.89
N ARG A 23 4.54 2.99 6.64
CA ARG A 23 5.57 2.99 7.68
C ARG A 23 6.59 4.08 7.42
N ARG A 24 6.87 4.89 8.44
CA ARG A 24 7.98 5.85 8.42
C ARG A 24 9.22 5.23 9.07
N SER A 25 10.36 5.30 8.41
CA SER A 25 11.64 4.85 8.95
C SER A 25 12.79 5.65 8.37
N GLN A 26 13.71 6.11 9.22
CA GLN A 26 14.91 6.87 8.81
C GLN A 26 14.60 8.05 7.88
N GLY A 27 13.54 8.82 8.18
CA GLY A 27 13.14 9.97 7.38
C GLY A 27 12.39 9.63 6.07
N LYS A 28 12.26 8.36 5.71
CA LYS A 28 11.55 7.89 4.51
C LYS A 28 10.19 7.30 4.86
N ILE A 29 9.24 7.38 3.94
CA ILE A 29 7.94 6.70 4.05
C ILE A 29 7.96 5.50 3.12
N PHE A 30 7.37 4.41 3.56
CA PHE A 30 7.23 3.18 2.80
C PHE A 30 5.78 2.74 2.79
N LEU A 31 5.29 2.30 1.65
CA LEU A 31 4.11 1.46 1.58
C LEU A 31 4.56 0.01 1.71
N GLN A 32 4.13 -0.67 2.77
CA GLN A 32 4.40 -2.08 3.01
C GLN A 32 3.18 -2.90 2.64
N VAL A 33 3.32 -3.79 1.65
CA VAL A 33 2.33 -4.83 1.38
C VAL A 33 2.61 -5.99 2.32
N MET A 34 1.71 -6.18 3.27
CA MET A 34 1.81 -7.20 4.31
C MET A 34 1.47 -8.57 3.73
N TRP A 35 1.82 -9.64 4.45
CA TRP A 35 1.54 -11.02 4.02
C TRP A 35 0.14 -11.51 4.43
N LYS A 36 -0.56 -10.77 5.28
CA LYS A 36 -1.96 -11.05 5.64
C LYS A 36 -2.86 -10.53 4.52
N TYR A 37 -3.93 -11.26 4.23
CA TYR A 37 -4.90 -10.90 3.21
C TYR A 37 -6.32 -11.26 3.66
N VAL A 38 -7.32 -10.54 3.13
CA VAL A 38 -8.73 -10.62 3.56
C VAL A 38 -9.30 -12.03 3.50
N GLU A 39 -8.87 -12.82 2.51
CA GLU A 39 -9.37 -14.19 2.32
C GLU A 39 -8.87 -15.19 3.39
N GLN A 40 -8.09 -14.74 4.39
CA GLN A 40 -7.71 -15.55 5.56
C GLN A 40 -8.77 -15.46 6.66
N ALA A 41 -9.15 -16.59 7.26
CA ALA A 41 -10.15 -16.62 8.34
C ALA A 41 -9.78 -15.79 9.58
N SER A 42 -8.50 -15.52 9.80
CA SER A 42 -8.00 -14.72 10.93
C SER A 42 -7.58 -13.29 10.52
N PHE A 43 -8.06 -12.79 9.39
CA PHE A 43 -7.84 -11.41 9.01
C PHE A 43 -8.55 -10.47 10.00
N PRO A 44 -7.89 -9.41 10.50
CA PRO A 44 -8.42 -8.65 11.63
C PRO A 44 -9.50 -7.62 11.26
N LEU A 45 -9.73 -7.37 9.97
CA LEU A 45 -10.69 -6.38 9.49
C LEU A 45 -11.84 -7.08 8.75
N SER A 46 -13.04 -6.52 8.89
CA SER A 46 -14.18 -6.86 8.04
C SER A 46 -13.97 -6.35 6.61
N GLU A 47 -14.75 -6.83 5.64
CA GLU A 47 -14.67 -6.40 4.22
C GLU A 47 -14.83 -4.87 4.08
N GLU A 48 -15.78 -4.27 4.82
CA GLU A 48 -16.04 -2.83 4.83
C GLU A 48 -14.88 -2.04 5.46
N GLU A 49 -14.34 -2.53 6.58
CA GLU A 49 -13.18 -1.93 7.27
C GLU A 49 -11.92 -1.98 6.41
N TYR A 50 -11.71 -3.10 5.71
CA TYR A 50 -10.61 -3.25 4.77
C TYR A 50 -10.73 -2.26 3.61
N GLN A 51 -11.91 -2.11 3.02
CA GLN A 51 -12.12 -1.16 1.93
C GLN A 51 -11.87 0.28 2.40
N ALA A 52 -12.42 0.67 3.56
CA ALA A 52 -12.18 1.99 4.15
C ALA A 52 -10.69 2.24 4.45
N HIS A 53 -9.98 1.22 4.93
CA HIS A 53 -8.54 1.25 5.14
C HIS A 53 -7.78 1.49 3.82
N LEU A 54 -8.11 0.76 2.75
CA LEU A 54 -7.51 0.97 1.44
C LEU A 54 -7.78 2.37 0.88
N ASP A 55 -8.99 2.91 1.06
CA ASP A 55 -9.31 4.28 0.63
C ASP A 55 -8.48 5.32 1.39
N SER A 56 -8.28 5.14 2.70
CA SER A 56 -7.38 5.99 3.48
C SER A 56 -5.94 5.94 2.94
N ILE A 57 -5.40 4.74 2.71
CA ILE A 57 -4.05 4.55 2.16
C ILE A 57 -3.93 5.18 0.76
N ALA A 58 -4.92 4.97 -0.10
CA ALA A 58 -4.94 5.55 -1.43
C ALA A 58 -4.97 7.08 -1.39
N ASN A 59 -5.74 7.68 -0.48
CA ASN A 59 -5.75 9.12 -0.24
C ASN A 59 -4.36 9.66 0.15
N TYR A 60 -3.67 8.98 1.08
CA TYR A 60 -2.28 9.34 1.42
C TYR A 60 -1.33 9.21 0.23
N LEU A 61 -1.43 8.14 -0.57
CA LEU A 61 -0.59 7.97 -1.76
C LEU A 61 -0.81 9.09 -2.79
N ASN A 62 -2.06 9.54 -2.96
CA ASN A 62 -2.37 10.67 -3.84
C ASN A 62 -1.80 11.98 -3.29
N ALA A 63 -1.98 12.24 -2.00
CA ALA A 63 -1.43 13.44 -1.35
C ALA A 63 0.09 13.49 -1.51
N LEU A 64 0.79 12.39 -1.24
CA LEU A 64 2.24 12.31 -1.35
C LEU A 64 2.77 12.23 -2.80
N GLY A 65 1.90 12.16 -3.80
CA GLY A 65 2.30 11.94 -5.20
C GLY A 65 2.88 10.55 -5.50
N GLY A 66 2.80 9.61 -4.55
CA GLY A 66 3.39 8.27 -4.64
C GLY A 66 2.62 7.27 -5.52
N THR A 67 1.43 7.63 -6.00
CA THR A 67 0.54 6.74 -6.76
C THR A 67 1.19 6.09 -7.99
N THR A 68 1.92 6.85 -8.82
CA THR A 68 2.59 6.32 -10.01
C THR A 68 3.75 5.38 -9.65
N GLN A 69 4.48 5.74 -8.59
CA GLN A 69 5.60 4.94 -8.10
C GLN A 69 5.13 3.58 -7.58
N VAL A 70 4.04 3.56 -6.80
CA VAL A 70 3.45 2.32 -6.28
C VAL A 70 2.97 1.41 -7.42
N GLN A 71 2.22 1.95 -8.40
CA GLN A 71 1.76 1.16 -9.55
C GLN A 71 2.92 0.58 -10.35
N THR A 72 3.93 1.40 -10.64
CA THR A 72 5.14 0.98 -11.36
C THR A 72 5.87 -0.13 -10.60
N PHE A 73 6.10 0.08 -9.30
CA PHE A 73 6.82 -0.89 -8.47
C PHE A 73 6.08 -2.23 -8.40
N ILE A 74 4.77 -2.22 -8.12
CA ILE A 74 3.99 -3.46 -8.01
C ILE A 74 3.98 -4.21 -9.34
N THR A 75 3.81 -3.49 -10.46
CA THR A 75 3.81 -4.11 -11.79
C THR A 75 5.15 -4.79 -12.10
N GLN A 76 6.27 -4.13 -11.80
CA GLN A 76 7.60 -4.60 -12.18
C GLN A 76 8.25 -5.58 -11.19
N THR A 77 7.91 -5.51 -9.90
CA THR A 77 8.58 -6.32 -8.88
C THR A 77 8.33 -7.81 -9.06
N ARG A 78 9.33 -8.63 -8.76
CA ARG A 78 9.19 -10.09 -8.65
C ARG A 78 8.97 -10.53 -7.20
N ASP A 79 9.12 -9.61 -6.26
CA ASP A 79 8.84 -9.88 -4.86
C ASP A 79 7.35 -10.19 -4.64
N ARG A 80 7.10 -10.97 -3.60
CA ARG A 80 5.77 -11.33 -3.14
C ARG A 80 5.75 -11.24 -1.62
N PRO A 81 4.65 -10.79 -1.01
CA PRO A 81 4.49 -10.86 0.44
C PRO A 81 4.60 -12.32 0.91
N ARG A 82 5.36 -12.58 1.98
CA ARG A 82 5.55 -13.90 2.58
C ARG A 82 5.48 -13.79 4.09
N LEU A 83 5.19 -14.88 4.78
CA LEU A 83 5.11 -14.90 6.24
C LEU A 83 6.34 -14.23 6.88
N GLY A 84 6.12 -13.14 7.62
CA GLY A 84 7.18 -12.34 8.26
C GLY A 84 7.96 -11.39 7.36
N LYS A 85 7.68 -11.34 6.04
CA LYS A 85 8.35 -10.48 5.07
C LYS A 85 7.35 -9.72 4.19
N ALA A 86 7.22 -8.42 4.47
CA ALA A 86 6.44 -7.50 3.64
C ALA A 86 7.21 -7.08 2.38
N VAL A 87 6.48 -6.75 1.31
CA VAL A 87 7.05 -6.04 0.16
C VAL A 87 7.04 -4.55 0.51
N SER A 88 8.22 -3.97 0.70
CA SER A 88 8.36 -2.56 1.09
C SER A 88 8.66 -1.69 -0.13
N ILE A 89 7.73 -0.80 -0.45
CA ILE A 89 7.82 0.14 -1.56
C ILE A 89 8.26 1.49 -0.99
N PRO A 90 9.48 1.97 -1.26
CA PRO A 90 9.87 3.31 -0.84
C PRO A 90 9.01 4.33 -1.57
N LEU A 91 8.45 5.28 -0.81
CA LEU A 91 7.75 6.43 -1.35
C LEU A 91 8.70 7.61 -1.39
N ASP A 92 8.98 8.09 -2.60
CA ASP A 92 9.67 9.36 -2.78
C ASP A 92 8.66 10.49 -2.62
N LEU A 93 8.91 11.35 -1.64
CA LEU A 93 7.96 12.39 -1.28
C LEU A 93 8.06 13.63 -2.18
N GLY A 94 8.97 13.61 -3.17
CA GLY A 94 9.25 14.74 -4.06
C GLY A 94 9.45 16.08 -3.35
N GLU A 95 9.46 17.16 -4.13
CA GLU A 95 9.55 18.53 -3.62
C GLU A 95 8.24 19.00 -2.93
N ARG A 96 7.14 18.26 -3.11
CA ARG A 96 5.80 18.56 -2.56
C ARG A 96 5.68 18.30 -1.06
N SER A 97 6.67 17.65 -0.45
CA SER A 97 6.75 17.44 1.00
C SER A 97 6.69 18.72 1.81
N SER A 98 7.14 19.84 1.23
CA SER A 98 7.24 21.13 1.90
C SER A 98 5.87 21.77 2.19
N GLU A 99 4.80 21.33 1.54
CA GLU A 99 3.46 21.89 1.70
C GLU A 99 2.65 21.26 2.86
N TRP A 100 3.12 20.13 3.41
CA TRP A 100 2.46 19.42 4.52
C TRP A 100 3.32 19.29 5.78
N ILE A 101 4.52 19.89 5.77
CA ILE A 101 5.37 20.03 6.96
C ILE A 101 5.19 21.47 7.48
N LEU A 102 4.01 21.76 8.03
CA LEU A 102 3.75 22.90 8.91
C LEU A 102 2.89 22.43 10.08
#